data_AF-A0A485P9Y2-F1
#
_entry.id   AF-A0A485P9Y2-F1
#
_cell.length_a   1.000
_cell.length_b   1.000
_cell.length_c   1.000
_cell.angle_alpha   90.00
_cell.angle_beta   90.00
_cell.angle_gamma   90.00
#
_symmetry.space_group_name_H-M   'P 1'
#
loop_
_entity.id
_entity.type
_entity.pdbx_description
1 polymer ?
#
loop_
_entity_poly.entity_id
_entity_poly.type
_entity_poly.pdbx_seq_one_letter_code
_entity_poly.pdbx_strand_id
1 'polypeptide(L)'
;MHLWKKKNWMVIVEYCNAAMDSSAENSMYVNKLWVQCEYESCLKWRLLSSEDAARVDHNKPWYCFMNTDSRYNKCSVAEEDFPEESQLHQSGFKIVYSQLPLGSLVLVKLQSWPSWPGILCPDPFKGKYVTYDLDGNVEQYHIEFLGDPHSRSWINATFVGHYSITLKLGTCTKKKKWYKSALQEAYLLYGHSHERRLEVCRLSKQDKSKADGKVAVVAKKRMQVSRNTTGKKKPKFRRRIRKPILKYSFENVCPDDAMSKENVVI
;
A
#
# COMPACT_ATOMS: atom_id res chain seq x y z
N MET A 1 -5.29 -18.01 15.04
CA MET A 1 -4.49 -17.15 14.14
C MET A 1 -4.83 -15.71 14.47
N HIS A 2 -4.03 -15.04 15.32
CA HIS A 2 -4.37 -13.69 15.79
C HIS A 2 -4.32 -12.71 14.60
N LEU A 3 -5.48 -12.22 14.15
CA LEU A 3 -5.53 -11.08 13.23
C LEU A 3 -4.80 -9.91 13.90
N TRP A 4 -3.70 -9.49 13.29
CA TRP A 4 -2.94 -8.34 13.75
C TRP A 4 -3.80 -7.10 13.61
N LYS A 5 -3.83 -6.27 14.66
CA LYS A 5 -4.51 -4.98 14.67
C LYS A 5 -3.98 -4.12 13.54
N LYS A 6 -4.68 -4.14 12.40
CA LYS A 6 -4.47 -3.22 11.30
C LYS A 6 -4.75 -1.81 11.84
N LYS A 7 -4.12 -0.79 11.31
CA LYS A 7 -4.51 0.58 11.60
C LYS A 7 -4.86 1.25 10.29
N ASN A 8 -6.08 1.02 9.83
CA ASN A 8 -6.75 1.94 8.92
C ASN A 8 -7.82 2.59 9.81
N TRP A 9 -7.99 3.91 9.80
CA TRP A 9 -8.85 4.54 10.80
C TRP A 9 -10.32 4.14 10.61
N MET A 10 -10.66 3.59 9.44
CA MET A 10 -11.97 3.10 9.11
C MET A 10 -11.93 1.94 8.11
N VAL A 11 -12.69 0.89 8.41
CA VAL A 11 -12.92 -0.28 7.57
C VAL A 11 -14.42 -0.42 7.31
N ILE A 12 -14.80 -0.41 6.03
CA ILE A 12 -16.17 -0.64 5.59
C ILE A 12 -16.23 -2.09 5.09
N VAL A 13 -17.28 -2.82 5.48
CA VAL A 13 -17.61 -4.10 4.86
C VAL A 13 -18.58 -3.82 3.73
N GLU A 14 -18.12 -3.95 2.49
CA GLU A 14 -18.93 -3.72 1.29
C GLU A 14 -19.28 -5.03 0.58
N TYR A 15 -20.44 -5.04 -0.06
CA TYR A 15 -20.94 -6.18 -0.81
C TYR A 15 -20.27 -6.26 -2.18
N CYS A 16 -19.87 -7.46 -2.60
CA CYS A 16 -19.09 -7.67 -3.82
C CYS A 16 -19.91 -7.66 -5.12
N ASN A 17 -21.26 -7.63 -5.10
CA ASN A 17 -22.10 -7.70 -6.31
C ASN A 17 -23.48 -6.98 -6.22
N ALA A 18 -23.91 -6.20 -7.21
CA ALA A 18 -25.23 -5.55 -7.19
C ALA A 18 -26.46 -6.48 -7.40
N ALA A 19 -26.30 -7.81 -7.41
CA ALA A 19 -27.39 -8.76 -7.69
C ALA A 19 -27.97 -9.35 -6.40
N MET A 20 -29.26 -9.04 -6.16
CA MET A 20 -30.08 -9.50 -5.02
C MET A 20 -30.06 -11.02 -4.85
N ASP A 21 -29.88 -11.47 -3.60
CA ASP A 21 -30.69 -12.57 -3.06
C ASP A 21 -31.04 -12.28 -1.59
N SER A 22 -32.32 -12.35 -1.28
CA SER A 22 -32.89 -11.96 0.01
C SER A 22 -32.86 -13.14 0.97
N SER A 23 -31.76 -13.31 1.70
CA SER A 23 -31.77 -14.10 2.93
C SER A 23 -31.50 -13.19 4.13
N ALA A 24 -32.29 -13.36 5.20
CA ALA A 24 -32.26 -12.53 6.40
C ALA A 24 -30.91 -12.56 7.14
N GLU A 25 -30.02 -13.51 6.80
CA GLU A 25 -28.65 -13.60 7.33
C GLU A 25 -27.70 -12.56 6.72
N ASN A 26 -28.03 -12.02 5.54
CA ASN A 26 -27.22 -11.05 4.80
C ASN A 26 -27.25 -9.65 5.45
N SER A 27 -28.21 -9.37 6.34
CA SER A 27 -28.35 -8.09 7.04
C SER A 27 -27.27 -7.83 8.10
N MET A 28 -26.56 -8.86 8.56
CA MET A 28 -25.69 -8.72 9.72
C MET A 28 -24.40 -7.94 9.41
N TYR A 29 -23.94 -7.85 8.16
CA TYR A 29 -22.64 -7.22 7.83
C TYR A 29 -22.74 -6.00 6.91
N VAL A 30 -23.91 -5.74 6.33
CA VAL A 30 -24.15 -4.60 5.44
C VAL A 30 -24.04 -3.29 6.23
N ASN A 31 -23.23 -2.36 5.72
CA ASN A 31 -23.01 -1.02 6.29
C ASN A 31 -22.39 -0.98 7.69
N LYS A 32 -21.71 -2.06 8.11
CA LYS A 32 -20.94 -2.07 9.34
C LYS A 32 -19.60 -1.36 9.15
N LEU A 33 -19.34 -0.42 10.05
CA LEU A 33 -18.10 0.36 10.07
C LEU A 33 -17.27 -0.02 11.28
N TRP A 34 -16.02 -0.42 11.03
CA TRP A 34 -15.03 -0.55 12.08
C TRP A 34 -14.20 0.72 12.13
N VAL A 35 -14.11 1.33 13.30
CA VAL A 35 -13.29 2.52 13.54
C VAL A 35 -12.23 2.21 14.59
N GLN A 36 -11.04 2.76 14.43
CA GLN A 36 -9.95 2.57 15.38
C GLN A 36 -9.83 3.76 16.33
N CYS A 37 -9.70 3.48 17.61
CA CYS A 37 -9.38 4.48 18.62
C CYS A 37 -7.96 5.03 18.43
N GLU A 38 -7.82 6.36 18.30
CA GLU A 38 -6.54 7.01 18.04
C GLU A 38 -5.68 7.28 19.28
N TYR A 39 -6.20 7.02 20.49
CA TYR A 39 -5.35 6.99 21.68
C TYR A 39 -4.21 5.98 21.50
N GLU A 40 -2.96 6.45 21.57
CA GLU A 40 -1.74 5.66 21.36
C GLU A 40 -1.64 4.42 22.25
N SER A 41 -2.20 4.51 23.47
CA SER A 41 -2.25 3.43 24.45
C SER A 41 -3.41 2.46 24.24
N CYS A 42 -4.41 2.82 23.43
CA CYS A 42 -5.60 2.02 23.20
C CYS A 42 -5.52 1.24 21.88
N LEU A 43 -5.58 1.96 20.75
CA LEU A 43 -5.55 1.41 19.38
C LEU A 43 -6.57 0.29 19.13
N LYS A 44 -7.63 0.23 19.93
CA LYS A 44 -8.67 -0.78 19.80
C LYS A 44 -9.64 -0.43 18.69
N TRP A 45 -10.09 -1.46 17.99
CA TRP A 45 -11.17 -1.39 17.02
C TRP A 45 -12.54 -1.46 17.68
N ARG A 46 -13.47 -0.69 17.14
CA ARG A 46 -14.85 -0.57 17.61
C ARG A 46 -15.78 -0.68 16.42
N LEU A 47 -16.79 -1.53 16.55
CA LEU A 47 -17.84 -1.63 15.56
C LEU A 47 -18.86 -0.51 15.83
N LEU A 48 -19.23 0.21 14.77
CA LEU A 48 -20.27 1.22 14.79
C LEU A 48 -21.53 0.71 14.09
N SER A 49 -22.68 1.20 14.54
CA SER A 49 -23.93 1.06 13.78
C SER A 49 -23.87 1.90 12.50
N SER A 50 -24.77 1.63 11.56
CA SER A 50 -24.88 2.39 10.31
C SER A 50 -25.11 3.89 10.55
N GLU A 51 -25.91 4.23 11.57
CA GLU A 51 -26.22 5.61 11.94
C GLU A 51 -25.01 6.32 12.55
N ASP A 52 -24.23 5.63 13.37
CA ASP A 52 -22.99 6.16 13.95
C ASP A 52 -21.90 6.32 12.90
N ALA A 53 -21.77 5.34 12.00
CA ALA A 53 -20.83 5.36 10.89
C ALA A 53 -21.01 6.62 10.03
N ALA A 54 -22.26 6.96 9.70
CA ALA A 54 -22.60 8.15 8.91
C ALA A 54 -22.24 9.48 9.61
N ARG A 55 -22.03 9.47 10.93
CA ARG A 55 -21.65 10.66 11.72
C ARG A 55 -20.15 10.81 11.93
N VAL A 56 -19.35 9.83 11.54
CA VAL A 56 -17.89 9.88 11.73
C VAL A 56 -17.28 10.93 10.82
N ASP A 57 -16.69 11.96 11.41
CA ASP A 57 -15.88 12.94 10.68
C ASP A 57 -14.51 12.34 10.35
N HIS A 58 -14.31 12.02 9.08
CA HIS A 58 -13.10 11.40 8.55
C HIS A 58 -11.82 12.24 8.68
N ASN A 59 -11.96 13.52 9.01
CA ASN A 59 -10.82 14.43 9.18
C ASN A 59 -10.45 14.66 10.65
N LYS A 60 -11.18 14.05 11.59
CA LYS A 60 -10.96 14.21 13.02
C LYS A 60 -10.61 12.89 13.69
N PRO A 61 -9.80 12.94 14.75
CA PRO A 61 -9.48 11.74 15.49
C PRO A 61 -10.73 11.13 16.12
N TRP A 62 -10.82 9.81 16.09
CA TRP A 62 -11.89 9.07 16.74
C TRP A 62 -11.39 8.33 17.98
N TYR A 63 -12.16 8.34 19.06
CA TYR A 63 -11.80 7.73 20.34
C TYR A 63 -12.93 6.85 20.87
N CYS A 64 -12.60 5.84 21.68
CA CYS A 64 -13.60 4.91 22.23
C CYS A 64 -14.78 5.63 22.90
N PHE A 65 -14.56 6.74 23.62
CA PHE A 65 -15.63 7.48 24.30
C PHE A 65 -16.66 8.11 23.34
N MET A 66 -16.33 8.19 22.05
CA MET A 66 -17.24 8.65 20.99
C MET A 66 -18.15 7.53 20.48
N ASN A 67 -17.94 6.27 20.87
CA ASN A 67 -18.85 5.18 20.55
C ASN A 67 -20.17 5.33 21.31
N THR A 68 -21.31 5.27 20.62
CA THR A 68 -22.61 5.32 21.30
C THR A 68 -22.97 3.99 21.96
N ASP A 69 -22.35 2.88 21.53
CA ASP A 69 -22.49 1.60 22.24
C ASP A 69 -21.74 1.65 23.58
N SER A 70 -22.53 1.83 24.64
CA SER A 70 -22.05 1.87 26.03
C SER A 70 -21.24 0.64 26.46
N ARG A 71 -21.39 -0.51 25.77
CA ARG A 71 -20.60 -1.71 26.05
C ARG A 71 -19.15 -1.54 25.63
N TYR A 72 -18.87 -0.74 24.61
CA TYR A 72 -17.53 -0.60 23.99
C TYR A 72 -17.01 0.84 23.96
N ASN A 73 -17.64 1.76 24.69
CA ASN A 73 -17.27 3.19 24.68
C ASN A 73 -16.08 3.57 25.57
N LYS A 74 -15.32 2.60 26.10
CA LYS A 74 -14.15 2.87 26.96
C LYS A 74 -12.92 2.14 26.46
N CYS A 75 -11.76 2.78 26.60
CA CYS A 75 -10.48 2.17 26.25
C CYS A 75 -10.13 0.98 27.16
N SER A 76 -10.67 0.93 28.39
CA SER A 76 -10.47 -0.18 29.32
C SER A 76 -11.20 -1.46 28.92
N VAL A 77 -12.24 -1.36 28.09
CA VAL A 77 -13.00 -2.52 27.61
C VAL A 77 -12.20 -3.27 26.54
N ALA A 78 -12.28 -4.60 26.55
CA ALA A 78 -11.70 -5.46 25.53
C ALA A 78 -12.16 -5.08 24.12
N GLU A 79 -11.33 -5.37 23.12
CA GLU A 79 -11.67 -5.19 21.70
C GLU A 79 -12.70 -6.24 21.28
N GLU A 80 -13.58 -5.88 20.35
CA GLU A 80 -14.54 -6.81 19.75
C GLU A 80 -13.83 -7.73 18.75
N ASP A 81 -14.33 -8.95 18.59
CA ASP A 81 -13.78 -9.88 17.60
C ASP A 81 -14.02 -9.34 16.18
N PHE A 82 -12.93 -9.08 15.47
CA PHE A 82 -12.95 -8.63 14.09
C PHE A 82 -13.21 -9.82 13.15
N PRO A 83 -14.15 -9.73 12.19
CA PRO A 83 -14.51 -10.85 11.33
C PRO A 83 -13.31 -11.31 10.50
N GLU A 84 -13.19 -12.62 10.31
CA GLU A 84 -12.15 -13.18 9.46
C GLU A 84 -12.47 -12.86 7.99
N GLU A 85 -11.46 -12.41 7.24
CA GLU A 85 -11.60 -12.02 5.83
C GLU A 85 -12.14 -13.16 4.95
N SER A 86 -11.75 -14.41 5.27
CA SER A 86 -12.26 -15.61 4.62
C SER A 86 -13.78 -15.79 4.79
N GLN A 87 -14.32 -15.49 5.98
CA GLN A 87 -15.76 -15.58 6.26
C GLN A 87 -16.54 -14.52 5.48
N LEU A 88 -16.02 -13.29 5.42
CA LEU A 88 -16.62 -12.21 4.64
C LEU A 88 -16.66 -12.59 3.15
N HIS A 89 -15.56 -13.10 2.62
CA HIS A 89 -15.47 -13.49 1.20
C HIS A 89 -16.45 -14.61 0.84
N GLN A 90 -16.62 -15.61 1.72
CA GLN A 90 -17.62 -16.68 1.54
C GLN A 90 -19.05 -16.14 1.46
N SER A 91 -19.34 -15.08 2.23
CA SER A 91 -20.62 -14.40 2.22
C SER A 91 -20.75 -13.31 1.14
N GLY A 92 -19.78 -13.19 0.22
CA GLY A 92 -19.82 -12.20 -0.86
C GLY A 92 -19.54 -10.77 -0.41
N PHE A 93 -18.83 -10.58 0.70
CA PHE A 93 -18.38 -9.28 1.20
C PHE A 93 -16.86 -9.16 1.13
N LYS A 94 -16.34 -7.93 1.07
CA LYS A 94 -14.91 -7.65 1.20
C LYS A 94 -14.64 -6.55 2.22
N ILE A 95 -13.42 -6.55 2.74
CA ILE A 95 -12.92 -5.51 3.64
C ILE A 95 -12.39 -4.36 2.78
N VAL A 96 -12.98 -3.18 2.94
CA VAL A 96 -12.54 -1.94 2.30
C VAL A 96 -11.82 -1.08 3.32
N TYR A 97 -10.63 -0.60 2.95
CA TYR A 97 -9.80 0.24 3.81
C TYR A 97 -9.84 1.69 3.36
N SER A 98 -9.92 2.59 4.34
CA SER A 98 -9.79 4.02 4.05
C SER A 98 -8.44 4.37 3.46
N GLN A 99 -8.45 5.38 2.58
CA GLN A 99 -7.23 5.88 1.98
C GLN A 99 -6.37 6.61 3.02
N LEU A 100 -5.11 6.19 3.13
CA LEU A 100 -4.10 6.85 3.95
C LEU A 100 -3.50 8.04 3.18
N PRO A 101 -3.23 9.18 3.85
CA PRO A 101 -2.66 10.34 3.19
C PRO A 101 -1.23 10.08 2.70
N LEU A 102 -0.85 10.73 1.60
CA LEU A 102 0.53 10.71 1.10
C LEU A 102 1.50 11.17 2.21
N GLY A 103 2.66 10.52 2.32
CA GLY A 103 3.62 10.78 3.39
C GLY A 103 3.29 10.10 4.72
N SER A 104 2.21 9.33 4.80
CA SER A 104 1.88 8.54 6.00
C SER A 104 3.00 7.59 6.35
N LEU A 105 3.33 7.52 7.64
CA LEU A 105 4.21 6.50 8.18
C LEU A 105 3.39 5.25 8.45
N VAL A 106 3.77 4.14 7.80
CA VAL A 106 3.03 2.89 7.81
C VAL A 106 3.92 1.74 8.29
N LEU A 107 3.27 0.65 8.67
CA LEU A 107 3.87 -0.60 9.04
C LEU A 107 3.29 -1.68 8.12
N VAL A 108 4.17 -2.37 7.41
CA VAL A 108 3.78 -3.41 6.45
C VAL A 108 4.06 -4.77 7.05
N LYS A 109 3.07 -5.67 6.99
CA LYS A 109 3.22 -7.05 7.48
C LYS A 109 3.17 -8.03 6.31
N LEU A 110 4.35 -8.49 5.88
CA LEU A 110 4.49 -9.58 4.92
C LEU A 110 4.74 -10.91 5.64
N GLN A 111 4.39 -12.01 4.98
CA GLN A 111 4.65 -13.35 5.49
C GLN A 111 6.15 -13.56 5.71
N SER A 112 6.52 -14.18 6.83
CA SER A 112 7.93 -14.48 7.19
C SER A 112 8.85 -13.28 7.42
N TRP A 113 8.31 -12.05 7.48
CA TRP A 113 9.03 -10.84 7.85
C TRP A 113 8.46 -10.23 9.14
N PRO A 114 9.29 -9.54 9.95
CA PRO A 114 8.76 -8.66 10.97
C PRO A 114 7.96 -7.55 10.28
N SER A 115 7.01 -6.97 11.01
CA SER A 115 6.30 -5.80 10.50
C SER A 115 7.31 -4.68 10.28
N TRP A 116 7.41 -4.17 9.05
CA TRP A 116 8.48 -3.28 8.61
C TRP A 116 7.98 -1.86 8.36
N PRO A 117 8.63 -0.82 8.90
CA PRO A 117 8.15 0.54 8.74
C PRO A 117 8.47 1.11 7.36
N GLY A 118 7.57 1.92 6.81
CA GLY A 118 7.71 2.56 5.51
C GLY A 118 6.94 3.86 5.42
N ILE A 119 7.17 4.63 4.37
CA ILE A 119 6.46 5.88 4.08
C ILE A 119 5.71 5.73 2.77
N LEU A 120 4.45 6.15 2.74
CA LEU A 120 3.69 6.26 1.49
C LEU A 120 4.29 7.37 0.63
N CYS A 121 4.81 7.03 -0.54
CA CYS A 121 5.49 7.99 -1.42
C CYS A 121 5.10 7.77 -2.89
N PRO A 122 5.25 8.78 -3.76
CA PRO A 122 4.94 8.61 -5.17
C PRO A 122 5.89 7.61 -5.83
N ASP A 123 5.33 6.69 -6.62
CA ASP A 123 6.12 5.85 -7.52
C ASP A 123 6.88 6.75 -8.50
N PRO A 124 8.19 6.54 -8.70
CA PRO A 124 9.02 7.41 -9.54
C PRO A 124 8.65 7.38 -11.02
N PHE A 125 7.95 6.35 -11.48
CA PHE A 125 7.59 6.17 -12.89
C PHE A 125 6.15 6.64 -13.14
N LYS A 126 5.22 6.27 -12.27
CA LYS A 126 3.79 6.61 -12.39
C LYS A 126 3.44 7.95 -11.75
N GLY A 127 4.24 8.44 -10.81
CA GLY A 127 3.94 9.64 -10.01
C GLY A 127 2.75 9.49 -9.06
N LYS A 128 2.23 8.27 -8.90
CA LYS A 128 1.09 7.92 -8.03
C LYS A 128 1.58 7.10 -6.86
N TYR A 129 0.90 7.20 -5.72
CA TYR A 129 1.23 6.42 -4.51
C TYR A 129 0.15 5.40 -4.13
N VAL A 130 -0.98 5.41 -4.85
CA VAL A 130 -2.15 4.57 -4.58
C VAL A 130 -2.76 4.09 -5.89
N THR A 131 -3.24 2.86 -5.93
CA THR A 131 -4.11 2.31 -6.99
C THR A 131 -5.45 1.90 -6.42
N TYR A 132 -6.46 1.81 -7.28
CA TYR A 132 -7.82 1.46 -6.92
C TYR A 132 -8.30 0.26 -7.74
N ASP A 133 -9.15 -0.55 -7.15
CA ASP A 133 -9.84 -1.64 -7.84
C ASP A 133 -10.99 -1.12 -8.73
N LEU A 134 -11.73 -2.03 -9.37
CA LEU A 134 -12.84 -1.69 -10.27
C LEU A 134 -14.00 -0.96 -9.55
N ASP A 135 -14.12 -1.13 -8.24
CA ASP A 135 -15.15 -0.50 -7.42
C ASP A 135 -14.71 0.87 -6.87
N GLY A 136 -13.48 1.30 -7.20
CA GLY A 136 -12.90 2.55 -6.71
C GLY A 136 -12.30 2.44 -5.31
N ASN A 137 -12.17 1.23 -4.76
CA ASN A 137 -11.62 0.97 -3.45
C ASN A 137 -10.09 0.85 -3.51
N VAL A 138 -9.41 1.26 -2.44
CA VAL A 138 -7.94 1.27 -2.40
C VAL A 138 -7.39 -0.15 -2.48
N GLU A 139 -6.60 -0.43 -3.52
CA GLU A 139 -6.06 -1.76 -3.79
C GLU A 139 -4.61 -1.88 -3.33
N GLN A 140 -3.75 -0.93 -3.72
CA GLN A 140 -2.32 -0.97 -3.40
C GLN A 140 -1.79 0.43 -3.05
N TYR A 141 -0.74 0.44 -2.22
CA TYR A 141 0.06 1.61 -1.93
C TYR A 141 1.49 1.42 -2.43
N HIS A 142 2.11 2.48 -2.94
CA HIS A 142 3.54 2.54 -3.16
C HIS A 142 4.23 3.03 -1.89
N ILE A 143 5.18 2.22 -1.41
CA ILE A 143 5.83 2.41 -0.12
C ILE A 143 7.33 2.43 -0.32
N GLU A 144 8.01 3.42 0.26
CA GLU A 144 9.45 3.37 0.50
C GLU A 144 9.69 2.80 1.91
N PHE A 145 10.26 1.61 1.97
CA PHE A 145 10.65 0.96 3.21
C PHE A 145 11.87 1.62 3.82
N LEU A 146 11.80 1.90 5.11
CA LEU A 146 12.86 2.53 5.89
C LEU A 146 13.99 1.55 6.22
N GLY A 147 15.12 2.10 6.66
CA GLY A 147 16.32 1.36 7.04
C GLY A 147 17.44 1.51 6.03
N ASP A 148 18.57 0.87 6.30
CA ASP A 148 19.74 0.92 5.42
C ASP A 148 20.07 -0.48 4.90
N PRO A 149 19.78 -0.80 3.62
CA PRO A 149 19.33 0.12 2.57
C PRO A 149 17.82 0.37 2.58
N HIS A 150 17.41 1.52 2.03
CA HIS A 150 16.02 1.78 1.66
C HIS A 150 15.62 0.86 0.49
N SER A 151 14.33 0.56 0.39
CA SER A 151 13.76 -0.15 -0.77
C SER A 151 12.34 0.36 -1.05
N ARG A 152 11.74 -0.05 -2.17
CA ARG A 152 10.37 0.35 -2.51
C ARG A 152 9.59 -0.78 -3.15
N SER A 153 8.28 -0.78 -2.94
CA SER A 153 7.37 -1.68 -3.63
C SER A 153 5.95 -1.13 -3.60
N TRP A 154 5.16 -1.55 -4.59
CA TRP A 154 3.71 -1.59 -4.45
C TRP A 154 3.32 -2.72 -3.50
N ILE A 155 2.43 -2.45 -2.56
CA ILE A 155 1.98 -3.37 -1.51
C ILE A 155 0.45 -3.30 -1.45
N ASN A 156 -0.21 -4.45 -1.43
CA ASN A 156 -1.66 -4.51 -1.28
C ASN A 156 -2.10 -3.89 0.05
N ALA A 157 -3.16 -3.08 0.03
CA ALA A 157 -3.68 -2.36 1.20
C ALA A 157 -3.95 -3.27 2.40
N THR A 158 -4.31 -4.53 2.17
CA THR A 158 -4.52 -5.56 3.21
C THR A 158 -3.30 -5.79 4.10
N PHE A 159 -2.08 -5.55 3.60
CA PHE A 159 -0.82 -5.73 4.34
C PHE A 159 -0.30 -4.44 4.98
N VAL A 160 -0.99 -3.31 4.79
CA VAL A 160 -0.54 -1.99 5.23
C VAL A 160 -1.39 -1.54 6.41
N GLY A 161 -0.74 -1.18 7.52
CA GLY A 161 -1.36 -0.49 8.63
C GLY A 161 -0.61 0.81 8.97
N HIS A 162 -1.26 1.75 9.63
CA HIS A 162 -0.64 2.93 10.19
C HIS A 162 0.39 2.57 11.27
N TYR A 163 1.50 3.30 11.29
CA TYR A 163 2.55 3.11 12.27
C TYR A 163 2.15 3.60 13.67
N SER A 164 2.64 2.96 14.73
CA SER A 164 2.52 3.45 16.11
C SER A 164 3.84 3.25 16.82
N ILE A 165 4.25 4.25 17.59
CA ILE A 165 5.42 4.15 18.46
C ILE A 165 5.23 3.10 19.56
N THR A 166 3.98 2.86 19.96
CA THR A 166 3.57 1.89 20.99
C THR A 166 3.48 0.45 20.49
N LEU A 167 3.74 0.18 19.20
CA LEU A 167 3.68 -1.18 18.67
C LEU A 167 4.80 -2.03 19.25
N LYS A 168 4.44 -3.22 19.75
CA LYS A 168 5.41 -4.20 20.23
C LYS A 168 6.36 -4.57 19.10
N LEU A 169 7.65 -4.31 19.29
CA LEU A 169 8.68 -4.66 18.32
C LEU A 169 8.67 -6.18 18.10
N GLY A 170 8.55 -6.58 16.83
CA GLY A 170 8.75 -7.97 16.46
C GLY A 170 10.22 -8.37 16.59
N THR A 171 10.48 -9.64 16.88
CA THR A 171 11.85 -10.17 16.81
C THR A 171 12.21 -10.46 15.36
N CYS A 172 13.30 -9.87 14.89
CA CYS A 172 13.83 -10.07 13.55
C CYS A 172 15.06 -10.98 13.62
N THR A 173 14.94 -12.21 13.12
CA THR A 173 16.04 -13.19 13.10
C THR A 173 17.02 -12.92 11.96
N LYS A 174 16.53 -12.54 10.78
CA LYS A 174 17.32 -12.24 9.57
C LYS A 174 17.39 -10.73 9.34
N LYS A 175 18.56 -10.16 9.01
CA LYS A 175 18.73 -8.71 8.72
C LYS A 175 18.41 -7.77 9.89
N LYS A 176 18.75 -8.19 11.11
CA LYS A 176 18.54 -7.43 12.36
C LYS A 176 19.09 -6.00 12.33
N LYS A 177 20.24 -5.76 11.68
CA LYS A 177 20.83 -4.41 11.56
C LYS A 177 19.93 -3.46 10.76
N TRP A 178 19.42 -3.92 9.61
CA TRP A 178 18.53 -3.13 8.75
C TRP A 178 17.22 -2.85 9.46
N TYR A 179 16.66 -3.84 10.15
CA TYR A 179 15.43 -3.67 10.90
C TYR A 179 15.58 -2.66 12.05
N LYS A 180 16.67 -2.73 12.81
CA LYS A 180 16.98 -1.74 13.85
C LYS A 180 17.11 -0.33 13.26
N SER A 181 17.81 -0.19 12.14
CA SER A 181 17.93 1.09 11.44
C SER A 181 16.55 1.62 11.01
N ALA A 182 15.70 0.74 10.46
CA ALA A 182 14.36 1.10 10.01
C ALA A 182 13.48 1.59 11.15
N LEU A 183 13.54 0.93 12.31
CA LEU A 183 12.79 1.34 13.50
C LEU A 183 13.29 2.66 14.08
N GLN A 184 14.61 2.87 14.12
CA GLN A 184 15.19 4.12 14.58
C GLN A 184 14.80 5.29 13.66
N GLU A 185 14.85 5.08 12.35
CA GLU A 185 14.41 6.06 11.37
C GLU A 185 12.91 6.34 11.53
N ALA A 186 12.06 5.31 11.63
CA ALA A 186 10.63 5.47 11.85
C ALA A 186 10.31 6.28 13.12
N TYR A 187 11.05 6.05 14.21
CA TYR A 187 10.92 6.80 15.46
C TYR A 187 11.21 8.29 15.26
N LEU A 188 12.28 8.63 14.54
CA LEU A 188 12.62 10.03 14.24
C LEU A 188 11.55 10.70 13.36
N LEU A 189 11.00 9.96 12.39
CA LEU A 189 10.02 10.47 11.43
C LEU A 189 8.60 10.57 11.98
N TYR A 190 8.31 9.88 13.09
CA TYR A 190 6.98 9.86 13.72
C TYR A 190 6.50 11.28 14.07
N GLY A 191 7.38 12.13 14.61
CA GLY A 191 7.05 13.51 14.99
C GLY A 191 7.03 14.51 13.83
N HIS A 192 7.23 14.07 12.58
CA HIS A 192 7.26 14.94 11.41
C HIS A 192 5.92 14.97 10.67
N SER A 193 5.66 16.08 9.99
CA SER A 193 4.54 16.21 9.06
C SER A 193 4.70 15.29 7.85
N HIS A 194 3.62 15.07 7.11
CA HIS A 194 3.62 14.28 5.89
C HIS A 194 4.65 14.80 4.87
N GLU A 195 4.73 16.11 4.68
CA GLU A 195 5.66 16.77 3.74
C GLU A 195 7.10 16.55 4.16
N ARG A 196 7.41 16.75 5.45
CA ARG A 196 8.75 16.52 6.00
C ARG A 196 9.20 15.06 5.89
N ARG A 197 8.28 14.11 6.07
CA ARG A 197 8.56 12.69 5.84
C ARG A 197 8.90 12.41 4.37
N LEU A 198 8.22 13.04 3.43
CA LEU A 198 8.52 12.89 2.00
C LEU A 198 9.85 13.54 1.60
N GLU A 199 10.24 14.62 2.28
CA GLU A 199 11.56 15.24 2.07
C GLU A 199 12.71 14.31 2.45
N VAL A 200 12.53 13.33 3.32
CA VAL A 200 13.61 12.39 3.71
C VAL A 200 13.61 11.10 2.89
N CYS A 201 12.58 10.83 2.09
CA CYS A 201 12.54 9.69 1.15
C CYS A 201 13.74 9.75 0.20
N ARG A 202 14.73 8.88 0.41
CA ARG A 202 16.06 8.98 -0.20
C ARG A 202 16.03 8.58 -1.68
N LEU A 203 15.22 7.58 -2.01
CA LEU A 203 15.16 7.04 -3.37
C LEU A 203 14.45 8.00 -4.33
N SER A 204 13.45 8.73 -3.85
CA SER A 204 12.76 9.77 -4.64
C SER A 204 13.71 10.85 -5.16
N LYS A 205 14.76 11.20 -4.39
CA LYS A 205 15.75 12.21 -4.76
C LYS A 205 16.77 11.69 -5.78
N GLN A 206 17.19 10.43 -5.64
CA GLN A 206 18.14 9.83 -6.58
C GLN A 206 17.55 9.74 -7.99
N ASP A 207 16.26 9.45 -8.13
CA ASP A 207 15.61 9.37 -9.43
C ASP A 207 15.51 10.74 -10.13
N LYS A 208 15.24 11.82 -9.39
CA LYS A 208 15.29 13.20 -9.93
C LYS A 208 16.69 13.54 -10.44
N SER A 209 17.73 13.27 -9.65
CA SER A 209 19.12 13.55 -10.07
C SER A 209 19.53 12.78 -11.33
N LYS A 210 19.04 11.55 -11.52
CA LYS A 210 19.28 10.74 -12.73
C LYS A 210 18.47 11.22 -13.93
N ALA A 211 17.23 11.65 -13.73
CA ALA A 211 16.40 12.23 -14.78
C ALA A 211 16.98 13.56 -15.27
N ASP A 212 17.35 14.47 -14.36
CA ASP A 212 17.97 15.76 -14.68
C ASP A 212 19.32 15.57 -15.38
N GLY A 213 20.12 14.60 -14.93
CA GLY A 213 21.36 14.21 -15.61
C GLY A 213 21.14 13.72 -17.04
N LYS A 214 20.11 12.88 -17.28
CA LYS A 214 19.75 12.43 -18.63
C LYS A 214 19.23 13.58 -19.50
N VAL A 215 18.38 14.47 -18.97
CA VAL A 215 17.88 15.64 -19.69
C VAL A 215 19.02 16.60 -20.05
N ALA A 216 19.96 16.84 -19.13
CA ALA A 216 21.15 17.66 -19.38
C ALA A 216 22.07 17.05 -20.46
N VAL A 217 22.27 15.72 -20.45
CA VAL A 217 23.05 15.03 -21.48
C VAL A 217 22.36 15.11 -22.85
N VAL A 218 21.03 14.96 -22.91
CA VAL A 218 20.26 15.09 -24.16
C VAL A 218 20.25 16.52 -24.69
N ALA A 219 20.16 17.53 -23.82
CA ALA A 219 20.25 18.94 -24.18
C ALA A 219 21.64 19.30 -24.75
N LYS A 220 22.72 18.82 -24.12
CA LYS A 220 24.09 18.97 -24.64
C LYS A 220 24.28 18.31 -26.00
N LYS A 221 23.66 17.15 -26.22
CA LYS A 221 23.69 16.44 -27.52
C LYS A 221 22.89 17.16 -28.60
N ARG A 222 21.82 17.87 -28.26
CA ARG A 222 21.06 18.74 -29.19
C ARG A 222 21.81 20.03 -29.54
N MET A 223 22.54 20.66 -28.61
CA MET A 223 23.31 21.87 -28.91
C MET A 223 24.54 21.63 -29.80
N GLN A 224 25.07 20.40 -29.86
CA GLN A 224 26.19 20.06 -30.74
C GLN A 224 25.79 19.75 -32.19
N VAL A 225 24.48 19.66 -32.50
CA VAL A 225 23.98 19.41 -33.87
C VAL A 225 23.23 20.64 -34.38
N SER A 226 23.92 21.76 -34.49
CA SER A 226 23.51 22.83 -35.42
C SER A 226 24.70 23.71 -35.79
N ARG A 227 25.38 23.34 -36.87
CA ARG A 227 26.13 24.25 -37.75
C ARG A 227 26.47 23.54 -39.05
N ASN A 228 25.67 23.78 -40.09
CA ASN A 228 26.10 24.29 -41.40
C ASN A 228 25.02 24.11 -42.48
N THR A 229 25.10 25.01 -43.44
CA THR A 229 24.07 25.60 -44.30
C THR A 229 23.85 24.88 -45.65
N THR A 230 22.65 25.12 -46.21
CA THR A 230 22.28 25.27 -47.64
C THR A 230 22.36 24.10 -48.63
N GLY A 231 21.27 23.92 -49.39
CA GLY A 231 21.33 23.46 -50.80
C GLY A 231 20.45 22.24 -51.16
N LYS A 232 19.30 22.51 -51.79
CA LYS A 232 18.32 21.54 -52.31
C LYS A 232 18.93 20.41 -53.18
N LYS A 233 18.58 19.14 -52.91
CA LYS A 233 18.45 18.08 -53.95
C LYS A 233 17.31 17.10 -53.60
N LYS A 234 16.42 16.86 -54.56
CA LYS A 234 15.28 15.92 -54.48
C LYS A 234 15.75 14.46 -54.45
N PRO A 235 15.04 13.53 -53.76
CA PRO A 235 15.45 12.13 -53.69
C PRO A 235 15.00 11.35 -54.92
N LYS A 236 15.93 10.58 -55.53
CA LYS A 236 15.61 9.53 -56.51
C LYS A 236 15.57 8.17 -55.81
N PHE A 237 14.48 7.47 -56.10
CA PHE A 237 14.08 6.17 -55.61
C PHE A 237 14.90 5.05 -56.26
N ARG A 238 15.48 4.12 -55.48
CA ARG A 238 15.76 2.75 -55.92
C ARG A 238 15.39 1.76 -54.81
N ARG A 239 14.25 1.10 -55.02
CA ARG A 239 13.91 -0.26 -54.55
C ARG A 239 14.99 -1.23 -55.07
N ARG A 240 15.29 -2.40 -54.53
CA ARG A 240 14.66 -3.37 -53.60
C ARG A 240 15.77 -4.41 -53.36
N ILE A 241 15.78 -5.08 -52.21
CA ILE A 241 15.95 -6.55 -52.06
C ILE A 241 15.89 -6.82 -50.54
N ARG A 242 14.85 -7.53 -50.10
CA ARG A 242 14.83 -8.24 -48.82
C ARG A 242 14.38 -9.67 -49.12
N LYS A 243 15.19 -10.62 -48.70
CA LYS A 243 14.97 -12.08 -48.65
C LYS A 243 15.46 -12.58 -47.27
N PRO A 244 14.99 -13.73 -46.77
CA PRO A 244 14.21 -13.78 -45.53
C PRO A 244 14.93 -14.40 -44.32
N ILE A 245 14.30 -14.22 -43.15
CA ILE A 245 14.32 -15.04 -41.91
C ILE A 245 15.68 -15.28 -41.22
N LEU A 246 15.77 -14.84 -39.96
CA LEU A 246 16.26 -15.71 -38.89
C LEU A 246 15.55 -15.41 -37.57
N LYS A 247 14.99 -16.46 -36.98
CA LYS A 247 14.56 -16.57 -35.58
C LYS A 247 15.75 -16.29 -34.65
N TYR A 248 15.52 -15.62 -33.54
CA TYR A 248 16.30 -15.87 -32.33
C TYR A 248 15.42 -15.73 -31.08
N SER A 249 15.60 -16.71 -30.22
CA SER A 249 14.83 -17.15 -29.07
C SER A 249 15.23 -16.43 -27.79
N PHE A 250 14.30 -16.31 -26.85
CA PHE A 250 14.62 -16.17 -25.44
C PHE A 250 13.76 -17.18 -24.67
N GLU A 251 14.33 -18.36 -24.42
CA GLU A 251 13.91 -19.30 -23.38
C GLU A 251 14.65 -18.88 -22.10
N ASN A 252 13.91 -18.49 -21.06
CA ASN A 252 13.49 -19.30 -19.91
C ASN A 252 14.37 -19.02 -18.69
N VAL A 253 13.77 -18.62 -17.58
CA VAL A 253 13.43 -19.55 -16.49
C VAL A 253 12.76 -18.74 -15.36
N CYS A 254 11.46 -19.00 -15.21
CA CYS A 254 10.70 -18.83 -13.97
C CYS A 254 11.24 -19.79 -12.90
N PRO A 255 10.94 -19.57 -11.63
CA PRO A 255 10.27 -20.65 -10.93
C PRO A 255 8.96 -20.13 -10.37
N ASP A 256 7.88 -20.42 -11.09
CA ASP A 256 6.72 -20.97 -10.43
C ASP A 256 7.09 -22.40 -10.02
N ASP A 257 7.03 -22.67 -8.73
CA ASP A 257 6.70 -24.01 -8.28
C ASP A 257 5.42 -23.88 -7.47
N ALA A 258 4.37 -24.41 -8.07
CA ALA A 258 3.02 -24.44 -7.57
C ALA A 258 2.81 -25.68 -6.69
N MET A 259 1.81 -25.55 -5.81
CA MET A 259 0.90 -26.61 -5.38
C MET A 259 1.25 -27.45 -4.14
N SER A 260 0.37 -27.29 -3.15
CA SER A 260 -0.51 -28.34 -2.63
C SER A 260 0.14 -29.65 -2.18
N LYS A 261 0.11 -29.88 -0.86
CA LYS A 261 -0.11 -31.22 -0.31
C LYS A 261 -1.16 -31.15 0.78
N GLU A 262 -2.36 -31.62 0.44
CA GLU A 262 -3.17 -32.39 1.37
C GLU A 262 -2.37 -33.61 1.83
N ASN A 263 -2.46 -33.94 3.11
CA ASN A 263 -2.46 -35.33 3.56
C ASN A 263 -3.19 -35.46 4.90
N VAL A 264 -3.92 -36.56 4.93
CA VAL A 264 -4.88 -37.10 5.88
C VAL A 264 -4.19 -37.74 7.11
N VAL A 265 -4.82 -37.55 8.29
CA VAL A 265 -4.96 -38.39 9.51
C VAL A 265 -3.77 -39.23 10.04
N ILE A 266 -3.42 -39.01 11.32
CA ILE A 266 -3.58 -39.96 12.46
C ILE A 266 -4.08 -39.17 13.66
#